data_AF-A0A4Q1ZNR7-F1
#
_entry.id   AF-A0A4Q1ZNR7-F1
#
_cell.length_a   1.000
_cell.length_b   1.000
_cell.length_c   1.000
_cell.angle_alpha   90.00
_cell.angle_beta   90.00
_cell.angle_gamma   90.00
#
_symmetry.space_group_name_H-M   'P 1'
#
loop_
_entity.id
_entity.type
_entity.pdbx_description
1 polymer ?
#
loop_
_entity_poly.entity_id
_entity_poly.type
_entity_poly.pdbx_seq_one_letter_code
_entity_poly.pdbx_strand_id
1 'polypeptide(L)' 'MGQVRHGSATTTHAVRAAIQRSQASLSELSRELGINPKTVA' A
#
# COMPACT_ATOMS: atom_id res chain seq x y z
N MET A 1 0.70 23.92 -17.34
CA MET A 1 0.01 23.08 -16.33
C MET A 1 0.93 21.92 -15.95
N GLY A 2 1.83 22.12 -14.99
CA GLY A 2 2.85 21.14 -14.63
C GLY A 2 2.25 20.01 -13.80
N GLN A 3 2.35 18.76 -14.28
CA GLN A 3 2.16 17.61 -13.41
C GLN A 3 3.29 17.62 -12.38
N VAL A 4 3.01 18.11 -11.18
CA VAL A 4 3.79 17.73 -10.01
C VAL A 4 3.45 16.27 -9.76
N ARG A 5 4.21 15.37 -10.40
CA ARG A 5 4.31 13.99 -9.95
C ARG A 5 5.06 14.05 -8.64
N HIS A 6 4.35 14.32 -7.54
CA HIS A 6 4.80 13.77 -6.28
C HIS A 6 5.10 12.31 -6.57
N GLY A 7 6.31 11.84 -6.24
CA GLY A 7 6.65 10.42 -6.24
C GLY A 7 5.82 9.71 -5.18
N SER A 8 4.49 9.75 -5.34
CA SER A 8 3.51 9.14 -4.48
C SER A 8 3.71 7.65 -4.65
N ALA A 9 4.05 7.01 -3.53
CA ALA A 9 4.38 5.61 -3.41
C ALA A 9 3.55 4.79 -4.41
N THR A 10 4.19 4.33 -5.48
CA THR A 10 3.52 3.50 -6.48
C THR A 10 3.35 2.14 -5.86
N THR A 11 2.29 1.96 -5.09
CA THR A 11 1.87 0.65 -4.58
C THR A 11 1.64 -0.23 -5.81
N THR A 12 2.53 -1.19 -6.03
CA THR A 12 2.45 -2.12 -7.16
C THR A 12 1.10 -2.83 -7.14
N HIS A 13 0.59 -3.19 -8.33
CA HIS A 13 -0.69 -3.89 -8.44
C HIS A 13 -0.77 -5.13 -7.52
N ALA A 14 0.33 -5.85 -7.33
CA ALA A 14 0.43 -6.98 -6.41
C ALA A 14 0.13 -6.59 -4.94
N VAL A 15 0.71 -5.49 -4.46
CA VAL A 15 0.50 -4.99 -3.09
C VAL A 15 -0.94 -4.51 -2.93
N ARG A 16 -1.50 -3.84 -3.95
CA ARG A 16 -2.92 -3.44 -3.95
C ARG A 16 -3.85 -4.64 -3.88
N ALA A 17 -3.58 -5.68 -4.66
CA ALA A 17 -4.38 -6.90 -4.67
C ALA A 17 -4.24 -7.74 -3.39
N ALA A 18 -3.09 -7.70 -2.73
CA ALA A 18 -2.89 -8.34 -1.43
C ALA A 18 -3.74 -7.66 -0.34
N ILE A 19 -3.71 -6.32 -0.27
CA ILE A 19 -4.51 -5.55 0.69
C ILE A 19 -6.02 -5.80 0.49
N GLN A 20 -6.50 -5.72 -0.76
CA GLN A 20 -7.94 -5.86 -1.05
C GLN A 20 -8.51 -7.25 -0.79
N ARG A 21 -7.68 -8.31 -0.88
CA ARG A 21 -8.13 -9.70 -0.66
C ARG A 21 -7.95 -10.17 0.78
N SER A 22 -7.22 -9.42 1.59
CA SER A 22 -6.86 -9.84 2.94
C SER A 22 -7.93 -9.42 3.96
N GLN A 23 -8.18 -10.31 4.92
CA GLN A 23 -8.96 -10.04 6.14
C GLN A 23 -8.02 -9.87 7.36
N ALA A 24 -6.71 -9.91 7.15
CA ALA A 24 -5.72 -9.73 8.20
C ALA A 24 -5.74 -8.29 8.72
N SER A 25 -5.26 -8.11 9.95
CA SER A 25 -5.15 -6.78 10.54
C SER A 25 -4.15 -5.90 9.78
N LEU A 26 -4.32 -4.58 9.85
CA LEU A 26 -3.40 -3.62 9.24
C LEU A 26 -1.94 -3.83 9.70
N SER A 27 -1.74 -4.25 10.96
CA SER A 27 -0.42 -4.57 11.51
C SER A 27 0.22 -5.80 10.89
N GLU A 28 -0.56 -6.82 10.57
CA GLU A 28 -0.06 -8.05 9.92
C GLU A 28 0.27 -7.77 8.46
N LEU A 29 -0.64 -7.13 7.73
CA LEU A 29 -0.41 -6.71 6.33
C LEU A 29 0.80 -5.78 6.19
N SER A 30 0.99 -4.85 7.13
CA SER A 30 2.15 -3.96 7.13
C SER A 30 3.47 -4.72 7.29
N ARG A 31 3.50 -5.74 8.15
CA ARG A 31 4.70 -6.58 8.36
C ARG A 31 4.97 -7.48 7.17
N GLU A 32 3.93 -8.10 6.61
CA GLU A 32 4.05 -9.01 5.46
C GLU A 32 4.51 -8.28 4.19
N LEU A 33 3.95 -7.10 3.94
CA LEU A 33 4.25 -6.30 2.75
C LEU A 33 5.43 -5.33 2.95
N GLY A 34 5.92 -5.18 4.18
CA GLY A 34 7.01 -4.25 4.52
C GLY A 34 6.66 -2.78 4.28
N ILE A 35 5.37 -2.42 4.35
CA ILE A 35 4.86 -1.07 4.06
C ILE A 35 4.30 -0.41 5.31
N ASN A 36 4.31 0.93 5.33
CA ASN A 36 3.76 1.70 6.44
C ASN A 36 2.27 1.35 6.65
N PRO A 37 1.80 1.08 7.88
CA PRO A 37 0.39 0.83 8.17
C PRO A 37 -0.56 1.90 7.61
N LYS A 38 -0.13 3.17 7.54
CA LYS A 38 -0.92 4.27 6.96
C LYS A 38 -1.17 4.11 5.45
N THR A 39 -0.42 3.24 4.79
CA THR A 39 -0.55 2.90 3.36
C THR A 39 -1.53 1.74 3.16
N VAL A 40 -1.86 1.01 4.23
CA VAL A 40 -2.82 -0.11 4.22
C VAL A 40 -4.25 0.37 4.51
N ALA A 41 -4.39 1.46 5.30
CA ALA A 41 -5.67 2.06 5.72
C ALA A 41 -6.20 3.14 4.78
#